data_AF-A0A1Z8MRE7-F1
#
_entry.id   AF-A0A1Z8MRE7-F1
#
_cell.length_a   1.000
_cell.length_b   1.000
_cell.length_c   1.000
_cell.angle_alpha   90.00
_cell.angle_beta   90.00
_cell.angle_gamma   90.00
#
_symmetry.space_group_name_H-M   'P 1'
#
loop_
_entity.id
_entity.type
_entity.pdbx_description
1 polymer ?
#
loop_
_entity_poly.entity_id
_entity_poly.type
_entity_poly.pdbx_seq_one_letter_code
_entity_poly.pdbx_strand_id
1 'polypeptide(L)'
;MSCGRSRRLNKPEEASWPILRLIEWTTSYLADKGAESPRLDAEVLLASVRQCSRIELYTAFNEVADEATRGAYKSLVQRRAAGEPVAYLVGFREFYSRDFKVTPAVLIPRPETEFVVIAALDFVSDRGLSGSLRMADIGTGSGNVGITLAKENPSWNVVAIDIQPDALEIARQNVAHHAVDEQMELRCGPYYAQESETVLFDIVVSNPPYVTSNEYDDLPATVRDYEPKIALVGGDRGTEVIEQLIEESTPRVRPEGALVVEISPMLEADVTALIEQHALWQLHKVYKDHAGHSRVIVAIRA
;
A
#
# COMPACT_ATOMS: atom_id res chain seq x y z
N MET A 1 10.89 37.78 -68.53
CA MET A 1 10.62 36.35 -68.28
C MET A 1 11.14 36.04 -66.88
N SER A 2 10.22 35.90 -65.92
CA SER A 2 10.48 35.66 -64.51
C SER A 2 10.59 34.15 -64.28
N CYS A 3 11.71 33.68 -63.73
CA CYS A 3 11.85 32.29 -63.29
C CYS A 3 11.88 32.29 -61.75
N GLY A 4 10.75 31.91 -61.15
CA GLY A 4 10.55 31.91 -59.71
C GLY A 4 11.39 30.85 -59.01
N ARG A 5 12.25 31.30 -58.09
CA ARG A 5 12.80 30.43 -57.03
C ARG A 5 11.70 30.20 -56.01
N SER A 6 11.07 29.03 -56.06
CA SER A 6 10.22 28.52 -54.98
C SER A 6 11.07 28.34 -53.72
N ARG A 7 10.94 29.28 -52.78
CA ARG A 7 11.39 29.10 -51.40
C ARG A 7 10.46 28.04 -50.81
N ARG A 8 10.97 26.82 -50.60
CA ARG A 8 10.32 25.87 -49.69
C ARG A 8 10.26 26.54 -48.33
N LEU A 9 9.04 26.85 -47.89
CA LEU A 9 8.75 27.24 -46.52
C LEU A 9 9.14 26.04 -45.65
N ASN A 10 10.15 26.20 -44.79
CA ASN A 10 10.42 25.25 -43.73
C ASN A 10 9.14 25.13 -42.90
N LYS A 11 8.60 23.91 -42.80
CA LYS A 11 7.69 23.58 -41.71
C LYS A 11 8.39 23.99 -40.40
N PRO A 12 7.69 24.57 -39.40
CA PRO A 12 8.27 24.72 -38.09
C PRO A 12 8.76 23.33 -37.66
N GLU A 13 10.04 23.19 -37.30
CA GLU A 13 10.54 21.98 -36.68
C GLU A 13 9.58 21.65 -35.54
N GLU A 14 8.88 20.50 -35.62
CA GLU A 14 8.19 19.95 -34.47
C GLU A 14 9.22 19.91 -33.37
N ALA A 15 9.03 20.74 -32.34
CA ALA A 15 10.00 20.88 -31.26
C ALA A 15 10.36 19.48 -30.76
N SER A 16 11.62 19.09 -30.94
CA SER A 16 12.09 17.79 -30.49
C SER A 16 11.84 17.67 -28.99
N TRP A 17 11.36 16.50 -28.57
CA TRP A 17 11.06 16.16 -27.18
C TRP A 17 12.01 15.06 -26.69
N PRO A 18 13.26 15.41 -26.33
CA PRO A 18 14.12 14.50 -25.62
C PRO A 18 13.49 14.04 -24.30
N ILE A 19 13.83 12.84 -23.83
CA ILE A 19 13.40 12.30 -22.54
C ILE A 19 13.65 13.29 -21.39
N LEU A 20 14.82 13.93 -21.36
CA LEU A 20 15.14 14.91 -20.33
C LEU A 20 14.17 16.10 -20.34
N ARG A 21 13.84 16.61 -21.53
CA ARG A 21 12.92 17.75 -21.69
C ARG A 21 11.51 17.40 -21.23
N LEU A 22 11.05 16.17 -21.48
CA LEU A 22 9.77 15.68 -20.98
C LEU A 22 9.75 15.66 -19.44
N ILE A 23 10.81 15.15 -18.81
CA ILE A 23 10.93 15.11 -17.35
C ILE A 23 10.95 16.52 -16.76
N GLU A 24 11.78 17.43 -17.29
CA GLU A 24 11.91 18.80 -16.79
C GLU A 24 10.59 19.59 -16.92
N TRP A 25 9.92 19.48 -18.07
CA TRP A 25 8.64 20.14 -18.29
C TRP A 25 7.57 19.61 -17.34
N THR A 26 7.43 18.28 -17.23
CA THR A 26 6.44 17.66 -16.34
C THR A 26 6.74 17.95 -14.87
N THR A 27 8.01 17.96 -14.47
CA THR A 27 8.43 18.32 -13.11
C THR A 27 7.93 19.71 -12.75
N SER A 28 8.15 20.69 -13.64
CA SER A 28 7.70 22.07 -13.44
C SER A 28 6.17 22.15 -13.40
N TYR A 29 5.50 21.50 -14.36
CA TYR A 29 4.05 21.48 -14.44
C TYR A 29 3.37 20.86 -13.21
N LEU A 30 3.91 19.76 -12.67
CA LEU A 30 3.37 19.12 -11.47
C LEU A 30 3.70 19.91 -10.20
N ALA A 31 4.85 20.58 -10.14
CA ALA A 31 5.18 21.49 -9.05
C ALA A 31 4.19 22.66 -8.96
N ASP A 32 3.83 23.26 -10.10
CA ASP A 32 2.81 24.31 -10.18
C ASP A 32 1.41 23.82 -9.77
N LYS A 33 1.19 22.50 -9.77
CA LYS A 33 -0.05 21.85 -9.32
C LYS A 33 0.01 21.39 -7.85
N GLY A 34 1.11 21.65 -7.14
CA GLY A 34 1.27 21.31 -5.73
C GLY A 34 1.63 19.86 -5.45
N ALA A 35 2.18 19.12 -6.44
CA ALA A 35 2.69 17.78 -6.18
C ALA A 35 3.86 17.83 -5.18
N GLU A 36 3.89 16.91 -4.21
CA GLU A 36 4.94 16.85 -3.17
C GLU A 36 6.29 16.39 -3.74
N SER A 37 6.26 15.49 -4.72
CA SER A 37 7.46 14.91 -5.36
C SER A 37 7.46 15.04 -6.90
N PRO A 38 7.39 16.25 -7.48
CA PRO A 38 7.09 16.44 -8.91
C PRO A 38 8.05 15.72 -9.86
N ARG A 39 9.35 15.71 -9.53
CA ARG A 39 10.37 15.06 -10.36
C ARG A 39 10.26 13.54 -10.30
N LEU A 40 10.03 13.00 -9.11
CA LEU A 40 9.83 11.55 -8.93
C LEU A 40 8.59 11.10 -9.69
N ASP A 41 7.48 11.83 -9.56
CA ASP A 41 6.24 11.57 -10.28
C ASP A 41 6.49 11.58 -11.80
N ALA A 42 7.18 12.61 -12.31
CA ALA A 42 7.51 12.72 -13.73
C ALA A 42 8.32 11.52 -14.24
N GLU A 43 9.33 11.08 -13.49
CA GLU A 43 10.20 9.95 -13.84
C GLU A 43 9.44 8.62 -13.78
N VAL A 44 8.65 8.37 -12.72
CA VAL A 44 7.88 7.13 -12.55
C VAL A 44 6.85 6.96 -13.66
N LEU A 45 6.10 8.02 -13.98
CA LEU A 45 5.11 7.98 -15.05
C LEU A 45 5.76 7.75 -16.42
N LEU A 46 6.91 8.35 -16.70
CA LEU A 46 7.60 8.16 -17.98
C LEU A 46 8.23 6.77 -18.10
N ALA A 47 8.84 6.29 -17.01
CA ALA A 47 9.38 4.95 -16.91
C ALA A 47 8.31 3.89 -17.18
N SER A 48 7.12 4.06 -16.59
CA SER A 48 5.95 3.20 -16.82
C SER A 48 5.53 3.15 -18.30
N VAL A 49 5.40 4.31 -18.95
CA VAL A 49 5.04 4.38 -20.38
C VAL A 49 6.08 3.70 -21.27
N ARG A 50 7.37 3.85 -20.93
CA ARG A 50 8.48 3.25 -21.68
C ARG A 50 8.78 1.80 -21.31
N GLN A 51 8.08 1.25 -20.31
CA GLN A 51 8.33 -0.09 -19.77
C GLN A 51 9.80 -0.32 -19.40
N CYS A 52 10.42 0.67 -18.75
CA CYS A 52 11.81 0.63 -18.32
C CYS A 52 11.93 1.03 -16.85
N SER A 53 13.07 0.74 -16.25
CA SER A 53 13.43 1.24 -14.94
C SER A 53 13.71 2.75 -14.97
N ARG A 54 13.58 3.40 -13.81
CA ARG A 54 13.88 4.83 -13.70
C ARG A 54 15.33 5.16 -14.07
N ILE A 55 16.29 4.29 -13.76
CA ILE A 55 17.71 4.54 -14.03
C ILE A 55 18.00 4.53 -15.54
N GLU A 56 17.29 3.71 -16.33
CA GLU A 56 17.43 3.66 -17.79
C GLU A 56 16.97 4.97 -18.46
N LEU A 57 16.12 5.78 -17.81
CA LEU A 57 15.79 7.11 -18.31
C LEU A 57 17.03 8.02 -18.38
N TYR A 58 17.94 7.91 -17.41
CA TYR A 58 19.13 8.77 -17.33
C TYR A 58 20.11 8.50 -18.47
N THR A 59 20.24 7.23 -18.87
CA THR A 59 21.05 6.86 -20.04
C THR A 59 20.41 7.23 -21.37
N ALA A 60 19.10 7.49 -21.37
CA ALA A 60 18.29 7.80 -22.55
C ALA A 60 17.92 9.29 -22.69
N PHE A 61 18.51 10.19 -21.89
CA PHE A 61 18.10 11.61 -21.85
C PHE A 61 18.06 12.34 -23.20
N ASN A 62 18.98 11.98 -24.10
CA ASN A 62 19.06 12.58 -25.44
C ASN A 62 18.18 11.88 -26.48
N GLU A 63 17.57 10.74 -26.15
CA GLU A 63 16.64 10.04 -27.03
C GLU A 63 15.35 10.85 -27.17
N VAL A 64 14.84 10.94 -28.40
CA VAL A 64 13.60 11.66 -28.70
C VAL A 64 12.42 10.72 -28.53
N ALA A 65 11.47 11.10 -27.67
CA ALA A 65 10.25 10.32 -27.49
C ALA A 65 9.36 10.39 -28.72
N ASP A 66 8.88 9.22 -29.17
CA ASP A 66 7.93 9.14 -30.27
C ASP A 66 6.55 9.70 -29.89
N GLU A 67 5.65 9.81 -30.88
CA GLU A 67 4.30 10.34 -30.65
C GLU A 67 3.46 9.49 -29.70
N ALA A 68 3.60 8.15 -29.77
CA ALA A 68 2.88 7.22 -28.92
C ALA A 68 3.27 7.40 -27.44
N THR A 69 4.58 7.45 -27.15
CA THR A 69 5.13 7.70 -25.81
C THR A 69 4.66 9.04 -25.27
N ARG A 70 4.76 10.10 -26.08
CA ARG A 70 4.32 11.45 -25.67
C ARG A 70 2.82 11.50 -25.39
N GLY A 71 2.00 10.84 -26.22
CA GLY A 71 0.55 10.77 -26.04
C GLY A 71 0.15 10.05 -24.75
N ALA A 72 0.71 8.86 -24.52
CA ALA A 72 0.48 8.08 -23.31
C ALA A 72 0.96 8.81 -22.05
N TYR A 73 2.17 9.37 -22.08
CA TYR A 73 2.73 10.12 -20.97
C TYR A 73 1.91 11.36 -20.62
N LYS A 74 1.48 12.13 -21.63
CA LYS A 74 0.62 13.30 -21.43
C LYS A 74 -0.68 12.94 -20.72
N SER A 75 -1.31 11.82 -21.10
CA SER A 75 -2.55 11.34 -20.46
C SER A 75 -2.34 11.07 -18.96
N LEU A 76 -1.25 10.38 -18.59
CA LEU A 76 -0.91 10.12 -17.19
C LEU A 76 -0.61 11.41 -16.42
N VAL A 77 0.14 12.34 -17.01
CA VAL A 77 0.46 13.64 -16.39
C VAL A 77 -0.79 14.48 -16.14
N GLN A 78 -1.77 14.45 -17.04
CA GLN A 78 -3.05 15.14 -16.86
C GLN A 78 -3.85 14.58 -15.68
N ARG A 79 -3.92 13.25 -15.57
CA ARG A 79 -4.58 12.58 -14.44
C ARG A 79 -3.85 12.85 -13.12
N ARG A 80 -2.51 12.80 -13.12
CA ARG A 80 -1.71 13.13 -11.94
C ARG A 80 -1.94 14.57 -11.48
N ALA A 81 -1.97 15.52 -12.41
CA ALA A 81 -2.25 16.93 -12.13
C ALA A 81 -3.68 17.18 -11.62
N ALA A 82 -4.61 16.24 -11.82
CA ALA A 82 -5.95 16.27 -11.25
C ALA A 82 -6.01 15.68 -9.83
N GLY A 83 -4.90 15.15 -9.32
CA GLY A 83 -4.79 14.59 -7.97
C GLY A 83 -4.74 13.06 -7.92
N GLU A 84 -4.81 12.35 -9.04
CA GLU A 84 -4.77 10.88 -9.01
C GLU A 84 -3.41 10.36 -8.50
N PRO A 85 -3.36 9.42 -7.54
CA PRO A 85 -2.11 8.86 -7.05
C PRO A 85 -1.26 8.21 -8.14
N VAL A 86 0.07 8.45 -8.12
CA VAL A 86 1.01 7.84 -9.08
C VAL A 86 0.92 6.32 -9.06
N ALA A 87 0.75 5.69 -7.88
CA ALA A 87 0.65 4.25 -7.75
C ALA A 87 -0.53 3.65 -8.53
N TYR A 88 -1.69 4.32 -8.56
CA TYR A 88 -2.82 3.90 -9.38
C TYR A 88 -2.62 4.17 -10.88
N LEU A 89 -1.89 5.23 -11.23
CA LEU A 89 -1.56 5.54 -12.62
C LEU A 89 -0.62 4.50 -13.23
N VAL A 90 0.36 4.01 -12.47
CA VAL A 90 1.31 2.98 -12.93
C VAL A 90 0.85 1.56 -12.59
N GLY A 91 -0.12 1.41 -11.70
CA GLY A 91 -0.72 0.15 -11.28
C GLY A 91 0.07 -0.63 -10.23
N PHE A 92 1.15 -0.08 -9.67
CA PHE A 92 2.02 -0.77 -8.72
C PHE A 92 2.51 0.17 -7.60
N ARG A 93 2.82 -0.43 -6.45
CA ARG A 93 3.47 0.19 -5.29
C ARG A 93 4.50 -0.75 -4.71
N GLU A 94 5.73 -0.27 -4.52
CA GLU A 94 6.74 -0.99 -3.75
C GLU A 94 6.38 -1.01 -2.26
N PHE A 95 6.49 -2.17 -1.63
CA PHE A 95 6.37 -2.39 -0.19
C PHE A 95 7.36 -3.48 0.22
N TYR A 96 8.19 -3.23 1.22
CA TYR A 96 9.19 -4.19 1.70
C TYR A 96 10.05 -4.77 0.56
N SER A 97 10.56 -3.89 -0.31
CA SER A 97 11.37 -4.21 -1.51
C SER A 97 10.69 -5.14 -2.54
N ARG A 98 9.36 -5.17 -2.56
CA ARG A 98 8.54 -5.98 -3.48
C ARG A 98 7.47 -5.12 -4.13
N ASP A 99 7.22 -5.34 -5.42
CA ASP A 99 6.17 -4.63 -6.13
C ASP A 99 4.81 -5.30 -5.91
N PHE A 100 3.81 -4.51 -5.53
CA PHE A 100 2.43 -4.95 -5.39
C PHE A 100 1.55 -4.21 -6.37
N LYS A 101 0.74 -4.96 -7.12
CA LYS A 101 -0.32 -4.39 -7.94
C LYS A 101 -1.32 -3.68 -7.03
N VAL A 102 -1.70 -2.47 -7.43
CA VAL A 102 -2.69 -1.66 -6.73
C VAL A 102 -3.67 -1.04 -7.72
N THR A 103 -4.91 -0.87 -7.27
CA THR A 103 -5.99 -0.19 -7.98
C THR A 103 -6.83 0.57 -6.96
N PRO A 104 -7.78 1.44 -7.39
CA PRO A 104 -8.70 2.11 -6.46
C PRO A 104 -9.55 1.18 -5.59
N ALA A 105 -9.50 -0.14 -5.79
CA ALA A 105 -10.16 -1.13 -4.93
C ALA A 105 -9.41 -1.37 -3.60
N VAL A 106 -8.14 -0.97 -3.48
CA VAL A 106 -7.29 -1.23 -2.31
C VAL A 106 -6.56 0.02 -1.85
N LEU A 107 -6.31 0.14 -0.55
CA LEU A 107 -5.41 1.14 0.00
C LEU A 107 -4.01 0.99 -0.62
N ILE A 108 -3.37 2.10 -0.99
CA ILE A 108 -1.98 2.06 -1.47
C ILE A 108 -1.07 1.76 -0.28
N PRO A 109 -0.26 0.68 -0.30
CA PRO A 109 0.64 0.34 0.80
C PRO A 109 1.50 1.52 1.26
N ARG A 110 1.51 1.75 2.58
CA ARG A 110 2.26 2.81 3.23
C ARG A 110 3.59 2.29 3.78
N PRO A 111 4.66 3.11 3.79
CA PRO A 111 5.91 2.73 4.43
C PRO A 111 5.74 2.34 5.90
N GLU A 112 4.84 3.02 6.61
CA GLU A 112 4.56 2.76 8.03
C GLU A 112 4.02 1.34 8.26
N THR A 113 3.29 0.77 7.29
CA THR A 113 2.77 -0.60 7.37
C THR A 113 3.87 -1.66 7.37
N GLU A 114 5.10 -1.33 6.94
CA GLU A 114 6.24 -2.25 7.06
C GLU A 114 6.54 -2.58 8.53
N PHE A 115 6.20 -1.70 9.48
CA PHE A 115 6.35 -1.96 10.91
C PHE A 115 5.45 -3.10 11.40
N VAL A 116 4.34 -3.40 10.71
CA VAL A 116 3.49 -4.55 11.04
C VAL A 116 4.23 -5.85 10.76
N VAL A 117 4.88 -5.93 9.60
CA VAL A 117 5.73 -7.07 9.22
C VAL A 117 6.90 -7.20 10.21
N ILE A 118 7.62 -6.11 10.47
CA ILE A 118 8.75 -6.09 11.42
C ILE A 118 8.30 -6.58 12.80
N ALA A 119 7.19 -6.06 13.33
CA ALA A 119 6.70 -6.42 14.64
C ALA A 119 6.32 -7.91 14.75
N ALA A 120 5.73 -8.48 13.69
CA ALA A 120 5.40 -9.90 13.63
C ALA A 120 6.66 -10.78 13.57
N LEU A 121 7.66 -10.41 12.76
CA LEU A 121 8.94 -11.12 12.66
C LEU A 121 9.72 -11.08 13.99
N ASP A 122 9.82 -9.90 14.60
CA ASP A 122 10.46 -9.71 15.89
C ASP A 122 9.76 -10.56 16.97
N PHE A 123 8.42 -10.56 17.01
CA PHE A 123 7.68 -11.40 17.94
C PHE A 123 8.01 -12.89 17.79
N VAL A 124 8.08 -13.40 16.56
CA VAL A 124 8.48 -14.79 16.30
C VAL A 124 9.90 -15.06 16.80
N SER A 125 10.84 -14.15 16.51
CA SER A 125 12.24 -14.27 16.92
C SER A 125 12.41 -14.25 18.43
N ASP A 126 11.85 -13.25 19.11
CA ASP A 126 11.97 -13.02 20.55
C ASP A 126 11.35 -14.16 21.36
N ARG A 127 10.28 -14.77 20.84
CA ARG A 127 9.58 -15.90 21.46
C ARG A 127 10.18 -17.26 21.08
N GLY A 128 11.16 -17.29 20.18
CA GLY A 128 11.76 -18.53 19.68
C GLY A 128 10.74 -19.45 19.00
N LEU A 129 9.68 -18.89 18.40
CA LEU A 129 8.68 -19.68 17.69
C LEU A 129 9.34 -20.29 16.46
N SER A 130 9.08 -21.58 16.23
CA SER A 130 9.68 -22.34 15.14
C SER A 130 8.66 -23.28 14.50
N GLY A 131 8.96 -23.72 13.28
CA GLY A 131 8.08 -24.61 12.52
C GLY A 131 7.04 -23.86 11.69
N SER A 132 5.91 -24.52 11.46
CA SER A 132 4.82 -23.96 10.65
C SER A 132 3.90 -23.13 11.54
N LEU A 133 3.92 -21.81 11.32
CA LEU A 133 3.01 -20.88 11.97
C LEU A 133 1.82 -20.62 11.07
N ARG A 134 0.65 -20.48 11.68
CA ARG A 134 -0.57 -20.05 11.00
C ARG A 134 -0.87 -18.61 11.37
N MET A 135 -0.94 -17.75 10.36
CA MET A 135 -1.17 -16.32 10.53
C MET A 135 -2.51 -15.92 9.90
N ALA A 136 -3.12 -14.86 10.41
CA ALA A 136 -4.22 -14.18 9.73
C ALA A 136 -3.84 -12.75 9.41
N ASP A 137 -4.13 -12.29 8.20
CA ASP A 137 -4.02 -10.90 7.76
C ASP A 137 -5.42 -10.34 7.56
N ILE A 138 -5.91 -9.54 8.52
CA ILE A 138 -7.29 -9.04 8.56
C ILE A 138 -7.33 -7.65 7.93
N GLY A 139 -8.16 -7.48 6.88
CA GLY A 139 -8.16 -6.28 6.05
C GLY A 139 -6.98 -6.30 5.08
N THR A 140 -6.72 -7.45 4.44
CA THR A 140 -5.48 -7.68 3.67
C THR A 140 -5.30 -6.70 2.50
N GLY A 141 -6.37 -6.12 1.96
CA GLY A 141 -6.31 -5.15 0.87
C GLY A 141 -5.57 -5.70 -0.34
N SER A 142 -4.40 -5.13 -0.63
CA SER A 142 -3.54 -5.59 -1.73
C SER A 142 -2.80 -6.90 -1.46
N GLY A 143 -2.86 -7.43 -0.23
CA GLY A 143 -2.11 -8.60 0.21
C GLY A 143 -0.70 -8.30 0.70
N ASN A 144 -0.29 -7.03 0.78
CA ASN A 144 1.12 -6.66 0.98
C ASN A 144 1.70 -7.17 2.31
N VAL A 145 0.93 -7.18 3.39
CA VAL A 145 1.40 -7.70 4.69
C VAL A 145 1.49 -9.23 4.65
N GLY A 146 0.36 -9.90 4.36
CA GLY A 146 0.30 -11.37 4.32
C GLY A 146 1.28 -12.02 3.34
N ILE A 147 1.39 -11.48 2.12
CA ILE A 147 2.36 -11.98 1.12
C ILE A 147 3.78 -11.79 1.62
N THR A 148 4.11 -10.63 2.20
CA THR A 148 5.46 -10.39 2.71
C THR A 148 5.80 -11.42 3.79
N LEU A 149 4.92 -11.64 4.77
CA LEU A 149 5.13 -12.65 5.82
C LEU A 149 5.33 -14.06 5.24
N ALA A 150 4.54 -14.46 4.25
CA ALA A 150 4.72 -15.74 3.56
C ALA A 150 6.07 -15.85 2.84
N LYS A 151 6.58 -14.75 2.26
CA LYS A 151 7.90 -14.70 1.62
C LYS A 151 9.06 -14.71 2.61
N GLU A 152 8.89 -14.17 3.80
CA GLU A 152 9.93 -14.16 4.84
C GLU A 152 10.13 -15.56 5.46
N ASN A 153 9.09 -16.41 5.46
CA ASN A 153 9.25 -17.82 5.84
C ASN A 153 8.36 -18.78 5.04
N PRO A 154 8.95 -19.64 4.18
CA PRO A 154 8.24 -20.64 3.39
C PRO A 154 7.36 -21.63 4.18
N SER A 155 7.61 -21.84 5.48
CA SER A 155 6.81 -22.77 6.29
C SER A 155 5.57 -22.14 6.91
N TRP A 156 5.39 -20.82 6.79
CA TRP A 156 4.23 -20.12 7.34
C TRP A 156 3.06 -20.18 6.37
N ASN A 157 1.86 -20.30 6.95
CA ASN A 157 0.60 -20.29 6.23
C ASN A 157 -0.20 -19.06 6.64
N VAL A 158 -0.65 -18.27 5.68
CA VAL A 158 -1.37 -17.02 5.91
C VAL A 158 -2.80 -17.15 5.41
N VAL A 159 -3.78 -16.88 6.26
CA VAL A 159 -5.17 -16.68 5.86
C VAL A 159 -5.41 -15.18 5.75
N ALA A 160 -5.52 -14.68 4.53
CA ALA A 160 -5.73 -13.27 4.26
C ALA A 160 -7.22 -13.01 3.98
N ILE A 161 -7.77 -12.07 4.73
CA ILE A 161 -9.21 -11.84 4.78
C ILE A 161 -9.49 -10.38 4.47
N ASP A 162 -10.44 -10.15 3.57
CA ASP A 162 -10.99 -8.82 3.31
C ASP A 162 -12.52 -8.91 3.20
N ILE A 163 -13.20 -7.83 3.60
CA ILE A 163 -14.64 -7.71 3.43
C ILE A 163 -15.00 -7.40 1.97
N GLN A 164 -14.08 -6.79 1.21
CA GLN A 164 -14.30 -6.39 -0.18
C GLN A 164 -13.83 -7.45 -1.17
N PRO A 165 -14.73 -8.03 -1.99
CA PRO A 165 -14.35 -8.96 -3.06
C PRO A 165 -13.35 -8.37 -4.05
N ASP A 166 -13.49 -7.08 -4.37
CA ASP A 166 -12.61 -6.38 -5.31
C ASP A 166 -11.17 -6.23 -4.75
N ALA A 167 -11.02 -6.08 -3.43
CA ALA A 167 -9.71 -6.10 -2.79
C ALA A 167 -9.05 -7.48 -2.92
N LEU A 168 -9.82 -8.55 -2.68
CA LEU A 168 -9.32 -9.93 -2.82
C LEU A 168 -8.96 -10.30 -4.25
N GLU A 169 -9.58 -9.69 -5.26
CA GLU A 169 -9.16 -9.81 -6.65
C GLU A 169 -7.73 -9.29 -6.85
N ILE A 170 -7.42 -8.13 -6.26
CA ILE A 170 -6.06 -7.57 -6.30
C ILE A 170 -5.10 -8.42 -5.48
N ALA A 171 -5.48 -8.82 -4.26
CA ALA A 171 -4.67 -9.70 -3.42
C ALA A 171 -4.31 -11.00 -4.14
N ARG A 172 -5.25 -11.64 -4.83
CA ARG A 172 -5.00 -12.88 -5.60
C ARG A 172 -4.01 -12.69 -6.74
N GLN A 173 -4.10 -11.57 -7.45
CA GLN A 173 -3.15 -11.24 -8.50
C GLN A 173 -1.74 -11.06 -7.92
N ASN A 174 -1.63 -10.44 -6.74
CA ASN A 174 -0.35 -10.30 -6.04
C ASN A 174 0.17 -11.63 -5.48
N VAL A 175 -0.70 -12.50 -4.94
CA VAL A 175 -0.34 -13.86 -4.49
C VAL A 175 0.31 -14.64 -5.63
N ALA A 176 -0.33 -14.64 -6.80
CA ALA A 176 0.20 -15.30 -7.99
C ALA A 176 1.48 -14.63 -8.50
N HIS A 177 1.58 -13.30 -8.45
CA HIS A 177 2.77 -12.55 -8.85
C HIS A 177 4.00 -12.91 -8.00
N HIS A 178 3.80 -13.11 -6.69
CA HIS A 178 4.88 -13.42 -5.74
C HIS A 178 5.12 -14.92 -5.52
N ALA A 179 4.32 -15.77 -6.16
CA ALA A 179 4.35 -17.22 -6.09
C ALA A 179 4.23 -17.75 -4.65
N VAL A 180 3.18 -17.32 -3.94
CA VAL A 180 2.85 -17.76 -2.57
C VAL A 180 1.50 -18.48 -2.48
N ASP A 181 0.97 -18.95 -3.61
CA ASP A 181 -0.34 -19.59 -3.72
C ASP A 181 -0.49 -20.81 -2.79
N GLU A 182 0.59 -21.55 -2.52
CA GLU A 182 0.58 -22.73 -1.63
C GLU A 182 0.55 -22.35 -0.14
N GLN A 183 0.98 -21.12 0.19
CA GLN A 183 1.13 -20.64 1.57
C GLN A 183 -0.03 -19.75 1.99
N MET A 184 -0.83 -19.27 1.05
CA MET A 184 -1.77 -18.18 1.31
C MET A 184 -3.18 -18.54 0.85
N GLU A 185 -4.13 -18.44 1.78
CA GLU A 185 -5.56 -18.65 1.51
C GLU A 185 -6.28 -17.29 1.56
N LEU A 186 -7.11 -17.01 0.55
CA LEU A 186 -7.91 -15.78 0.49
C LEU A 186 -9.35 -16.05 0.87
N ARG A 187 -9.90 -15.24 1.77
CA ARG A 187 -11.31 -15.37 2.22
C ARG A 187 -12.03 -14.04 2.22
N CYS A 188 -13.30 -14.10 1.82
CA CYS A 188 -14.15 -12.91 1.72
C CYS A 188 -15.14 -12.84 2.87
N GLY A 189 -15.08 -11.77 3.66
CA GLY A 189 -16.05 -11.52 4.71
C GLY A 189 -15.48 -10.68 5.86
N PRO A 190 -16.33 -10.31 6.81
CA PRO A 190 -15.89 -9.60 8.00
C PRO A 190 -15.09 -10.55 8.90
N TYR A 191 -13.90 -10.11 9.34
CA TYR A 191 -13.05 -10.79 10.32
C TYR A 191 -12.90 -12.29 10.07
N TYR A 192 -13.51 -13.14 10.89
CA TYR A 192 -13.37 -14.60 10.84
C TYR A 192 -14.64 -15.33 10.39
N ALA A 193 -15.55 -14.64 9.68
CA ALA A 193 -16.86 -15.18 9.31
C ALA A 193 -16.82 -16.52 8.54
N GLN A 194 -15.73 -16.78 7.82
CA GLN A 194 -15.52 -18.03 7.08
C GLN A 194 -14.59 -19.03 7.79
N GLU A 195 -14.18 -18.75 9.03
CA GLU A 195 -13.24 -19.59 9.79
C GLU A 195 -13.96 -20.47 10.81
N SER A 196 -13.58 -21.75 10.86
CA SER A 196 -14.09 -22.68 11.87
C SER A 196 -13.66 -22.24 13.26
N GLU A 197 -14.56 -22.28 14.26
CA GLU A 197 -14.26 -21.95 15.66
C GLU A 197 -13.09 -22.75 16.26
N THR A 198 -12.77 -23.90 15.66
CA THR A 198 -11.65 -24.75 16.08
C THR A 198 -10.29 -24.33 15.53
N VAL A 199 -10.26 -23.39 14.58
CA VAL A 199 -9.01 -22.91 13.99
C VAL A 199 -8.49 -21.74 14.80
N LEU A 200 -7.24 -21.89 15.25
CA LEU A 200 -6.51 -20.87 15.97
C LEU A 200 -5.23 -20.47 15.22
N PHE A 201 -4.96 -19.17 15.21
CA PHE A 201 -3.79 -18.52 14.66
C PHE A 201 -2.71 -18.33 15.73
N ASP A 202 -1.45 -18.44 15.32
CA ASP A 202 -0.30 -18.10 16.13
C ASP A 202 -0.12 -16.58 16.19
N ILE A 203 -0.38 -15.89 15.07
CA ILE A 203 -0.29 -14.43 14.95
C ILE A 203 -1.43 -13.90 14.08
N VAL A 204 -2.11 -12.85 14.54
CA VAL A 204 -3.02 -12.04 13.73
C VAL A 204 -2.34 -10.71 13.47
N VAL A 205 -2.33 -10.28 12.21
CA VAL A 205 -1.85 -8.97 11.79
C VAL A 205 -2.99 -8.18 11.14
N SER A 206 -2.98 -6.86 11.29
CA SER A 206 -3.94 -5.99 10.61
C SER A 206 -3.41 -4.57 10.50
N ASN A 207 -3.69 -3.93 9.36
CA ASN A 207 -3.73 -2.47 9.23
C ASN A 207 -5.20 -2.05 9.07
N PRO A 208 -5.95 -1.90 10.18
CA PRO A 208 -7.36 -1.54 10.10
C PRO A 208 -7.53 -0.05 9.79
N PRO A 209 -8.67 0.36 9.21
CA PRO A 209 -9.00 1.78 9.08
C PRO A 209 -9.11 2.43 10.46
N TYR A 210 -8.49 3.60 10.62
CA TYR A 210 -8.46 4.36 11.87
C TYR A 210 -8.73 5.87 11.71
N VAL A 211 -8.94 6.36 10.48
CA VAL A 211 -9.31 7.77 10.26
C VAL A 211 -10.70 8.02 10.80
N THR A 212 -10.90 9.06 11.58
CA THR A 212 -12.23 9.36 12.09
C THR A 212 -13.16 9.87 10.99
N SER A 213 -14.48 9.68 11.17
CA SER A 213 -15.50 10.25 10.28
C SER A 213 -15.32 11.76 10.06
N ASN A 214 -14.87 12.49 11.09
CA ASN A 214 -14.66 13.93 11.05
C ASN A 214 -13.37 14.33 10.31
N GLU A 215 -12.30 13.56 10.47
CA GLU A 215 -11.01 13.83 9.79
C GLU A 215 -11.05 13.46 8.30
N TYR A 216 -11.99 12.61 7.87
CA TYR A 216 -12.08 12.17 6.48
C TYR A 216 -12.17 13.33 5.49
N ASP A 217 -12.94 14.37 5.80
CA ASP A 217 -13.12 15.52 4.92
C ASP A 217 -11.86 16.40 4.82
N ASP A 218 -11.01 16.37 5.85
CA ASP A 218 -9.74 17.10 5.94
C ASP A 218 -8.56 16.33 5.33
N LEU A 219 -8.75 15.06 4.91
CA LEU A 219 -7.73 14.29 4.21
C LEU A 219 -7.29 14.98 2.91
N PRO A 220 -6.02 14.82 2.51
CA PRO A 220 -5.57 15.28 1.20
C PRO A 220 -6.48 14.73 0.09
N ALA A 221 -6.88 15.58 -0.87
CA ALA A 221 -7.79 15.20 -1.95
C ALA A 221 -7.29 13.95 -2.73
N THR A 222 -5.97 13.81 -2.90
CA THR A 222 -5.35 12.64 -3.55
C THR A 222 -5.64 11.32 -2.82
N VAL A 223 -5.88 11.35 -1.51
CA VAL A 223 -6.27 10.20 -0.69
C VAL A 223 -7.79 10.09 -0.64
N ARG A 224 -8.46 11.17 -0.20
CA ARG A 224 -9.92 11.20 0.03
C ARG A 224 -10.72 10.81 -1.21
N ASP A 225 -10.32 11.34 -2.37
CA ASP A 225 -11.12 11.25 -3.60
C ASP A 225 -10.78 10.00 -4.44
N TYR A 226 -9.68 9.29 -4.14
CA TYR A 226 -9.19 8.17 -4.95
C TYR A 226 -9.03 6.85 -4.20
N GLU A 227 -8.70 6.87 -2.91
CA GLU A 227 -8.53 5.64 -2.12
C GLU A 227 -9.87 5.19 -1.51
N PRO A 228 -10.09 3.88 -1.34
CA PRO A 228 -11.38 3.38 -0.89
C PRO A 228 -11.70 3.84 0.53
N LYS A 229 -12.79 4.59 0.68
CA LYS A 229 -13.23 5.13 1.99
C LYS A 229 -13.30 4.08 3.09
N ILE A 230 -13.73 2.85 2.77
CA ILE A 230 -13.82 1.74 3.73
C ILE A 230 -12.46 1.31 4.30
N ALA A 231 -11.37 1.52 3.57
CA ALA A 231 -10.01 1.23 4.04
C ALA A 231 -9.39 2.40 4.82
N LEU A 232 -10.10 3.53 4.94
CA LEU A 232 -9.63 4.73 5.65
C LEU A 232 -10.41 4.94 6.95
N VAL A 233 -11.75 4.94 6.88
CA VAL A 233 -12.60 5.40 7.97
C VAL A 233 -12.86 4.31 9.01
N GLY A 234 -12.38 4.54 10.23
CA GLY A 234 -12.45 3.60 11.36
C GLY A 234 -13.63 3.81 12.30
N GLY A 235 -14.48 4.81 12.06
CA GLY A 235 -15.59 5.19 12.94
C GLY A 235 -15.47 6.63 13.44
N ASP A 236 -16.24 6.99 14.46
CA ASP A 236 -16.24 8.36 14.99
C ASP A 236 -15.04 8.62 15.91
N ARG A 237 -14.59 7.58 16.64
CA ARG A 237 -13.41 7.63 17.51
C ARG A 237 -12.15 7.13 16.80
N GLY A 238 -12.31 6.37 15.72
CA GLY A 238 -11.20 5.73 15.01
C GLY A 238 -10.71 4.43 15.66
N THR A 239 -11.23 4.10 16.84
CA THR A 239 -10.91 2.86 17.57
C THR A 239 -11.93 1.74 17.32
N GLU A 240 -13.10 2.02 16.74
CA GLU A 240 -14.20 1.05 16.66
C GLU A 240 -13.81 -0.24 15.94
N VAL A 241 -13.09 -0.14 14.82
CA VAL A 241 -12.63 -1.32 14.08
C VAL A 241 -11.55 -2.08 14.85
N ILE A 242 -10.70 -1.38 15.59
CA ILE A 242 -9.67 -2.00 16.46
C ILE A 242 -10.32 -2.71 17.65
N GLU A 243 -11.33 -2.10 18.28
CA GLU A 243 -12.12 -2.70 19.36
C GLU A 243 -12.76 -4.01 18.89
N GLN A 244 -13.42 -3.98 17.73
CA GLN A 244 -14.04 -5.17 17.17
C GLN A 244 -13.00 -6.22 16.77
N LEU A 245 -11.85 -5.82 16.21
CA LEU A 245 -10.75 -6.74 15.91
C LEU A 245 -10.26 -7.47 17.16
N ILE A 246 -10.07 -6.76 18.28
CA ILE A 246 -9.63 -7.36 19.56
C ILE A 246 -10.64 -8.42 20.04
N GLU A 247 -11.94 -8.11 19.98
CA GLU A 247 -13.02 -9.03 20.39
C GLU A 247 -13.13 -10.24 19.47
N GLU A 248 -13.07 -10.05 18.16
CA GLU A 248 -13.16 -11.11 17.16
C GLU A 248 -11.90 -12.00 17.13
N SER A 249 -10.73 -11.43 17.41
CA SER A 249 -9.47 -12.17 17.48
C SER A 249 -9.30 -12.96 18.78
N THR A 250 -9.93 -12.53 19.89
CA THR A 250 -9.88 -13.20 21.21
C THR A 250 -10.08 -14.72 21.14
N PRO A 251 -11.14 -15.25 20.50
CA PRO A 251 -11.34 -16.69 20.40
C PRO A 251 -10.53 -17.36 19.28
N ARG A 252 -9.80 -16.60 18.47
CA ARG A 252 -9.11 -17.07 17.25
C ARG A 252 -7.59 -17.07 17.36
N VAL A 253 -7.03 -16.46 18.39
CA VAL A 253 -5.59 -16.50 18.67
C VAL A 253 -5.31 -17.52 19.75
N ARG A 254 -4.27 -18.36 19.54
CA ARG A 254 -3.84 -19.35 20.52
C ARG A 254 -3.35 -18.63 21.79
N PRO A 255 -3.47 -19.26 22.97
CA PRO A 255 -2.73 -18.79 24.16
C PRO A 255 -1.25 -18.61 23.81
N GLU A 256 -0.65 -17.52 24.30
CA GLU A 256 0.70 -17.04 23.97
C GLU A 256 0.92 -16.62 22.50
N GLY A 257 -0.12 -16.61 21.68
CA GLY A 257 -0.12 -16.01 20.34
C GLY A 257 -0.27 -14.49 20.36
N ALA A 258 -0.10 -13.84 19.22
CA ALA A 258 -0.07 -12.37 19.13
C ALA A 258 -1.18 -11.78 18.26
N LEU A 259 -1.58 -10.56 18.63
CA LEU A 259 -2.30 -9.61 17.79
C LEU A 259 -1.38 -8.42 17.53
N VAL A 260 -1.11 -8.12 16.26
CA VAL A 260 -0.20 -7.07 15.78
C VAL A 260 -1.01 -6.09 14.93
N VAL A 261 -1.16 -4.86 15.40
CA VAL A 261 -2.12 -3.91 14.80
C VAL A 261 -1.44 -2.59 14.51
N GLU A 262 -1.55 -2.12 13.27
CA GLU A 262 -1.18 -0.74 12.92
C GLU A 262 -2.14 0.25 13.59
N ILE A 263 -1.59 1.33 14.12
CA ILE A 263 -2.36 2.41 14.76
C ILE A 263 -1.88 3.78 14.29
N SER A 264 -2.79 4.74 14.32
CA SER A 264 -2.41 6.15 14.35
C SER A 264 -1.70 6.47 15.69
N PRO A 265 -0.65 7.30 15.70
CA PRO A 265 0.02 7.72 16.94
C PRO A 265 -0.94 8.39 17.93
N MET A 266 -1.98 9.05 17.41
CA MET A 266 -3.00 9.72 18.22
C MET A 266 -3.86 8.74 19.03
N LEU A 267 -3.93 7.48 18.59
CA LEU A 267 -4.75 6.42 19.20
C LEU A 267 -3.94 5.50 20.13
N GLU A 268 -2.64 5.74 20.32
CA GLU A 268 -1.79 4.85 21.15
C GLU A 268 -2.35 4.65 22.55
N ALA A 269 -2.72 5.74 23.23
CA ALA A 269 -3.23 5.68 24.60
C ALA A 269 -4.56 4.91 24.68
N ASP A 270 -5.48 5.18 23.75
CA ASP A 270 -6.80 4.56 23.74
C ASP A 270 -6.71 3.06 23.42
N VAL A 271 -5.93 2.68 22.40
CA VAL A 271 -5.74 1.27 22.03
C VAL A 271 -4.99 0.50 23.12
N THR A 272 -4.01 1.12 23.77
CA THR A 272 -3.33 0.53 24.93
C THR A 272 -4.32 0.27 26.06
N ALA A 273 -5.17 1.25 26.38
CA ALA A 273 -6.18 1.09 27.42
C ALA A 273 -7.20 -0.01 27.09
N LEU A 274 -7.60 -0.16 25.81
CA LEU A 274 -8.48 -1.25 25.36
C LEU A 274 -7.84 -2.62 25.62
N ILE A 275 -6.55 -2.78 25.30
CA ILE A 275 -5.81 -4.03 25.53
C ILE A 275 -5.68 -4.32 27.04
N GLU A 276 -5.28 -3.34 27.84
CA GLU A 276 -5.06 -3.49 29.28
C GLU A 276 -6.36 -3.78 30.05
N GLN A 277 -7.50 -3.27 29.57
CA GLN A 277 -8.82 -3.54 30.16
C GLN A 277 -9.40 -4.89 29.74
N HIS A 278 -8.90 -5.47 28.64
CA HIS A 278 -9.39 -6.75 28.15
C HIS A 278 -8.77 -7.91 28.94
N ALA A 279 -9.61 -8.76 29.53
CA ALA A 279 -9.19 -9.77 30.51
C ALA A 279 -8.21 -10.85 29.98
N LEU A 280 -8.14 -11.03 28.66
CA LEU A 280 -7.41 -12.11 28.01
C LEU A 280 -6.32 -11.61 27.03
N TRP A 281 -6.02 -10.31 27.05
CA TRP A 281 -4.93 -9.73 26.28
C TRP A 281 -3.95 -9.03 27.23
N GLN A 282 -2.67 -9.01 26.87
CA GLN A 282 -1.64 -8.27 27.58
C GLN A 282 -0.84 -7.45 26.58
N LEU A 283 -0.61 -6.18 26.89
CA LEU A 283 0.27 -5.34 26.09
C LEU A 283 1.69 -5.93 26.13
N HIS A 284 2.26 -6.20 24.97
CA HIS A 284 3.62 -6.70 24.85
C HIS A 284 4.62 -5.61 24.47
N LYS A 285 4.34 -4.88 23.39
CA LYS A 285 5.28 -3.88 22.84
C LYS A 285 4.56 -2.88 21.96
N VAL A 286 5.06 -1.63 21.96
CA VAL A 286 4.69 -0.58 21.01
C VAL A 286 5.89 -0.28 20.13
N TYR A 287 5.73 -0.42 18.82
CA TYR A 287 6.75 -0.09 17.82
C TYR A 287 6.55 1.33 17.34
N LYS A 288 7.67 2.07 17.27
CA LYS A 288 7.72 3.46 16.86
C LYS A 288 8.53 3.59 15.58
N ASP A 289 8.14 4.53 14.72
CA ASP A 289 8.93 4.88 13.55
C ASP A 289 10.21 5.63 13.93
N HIS A 290 11.04 5.96 12.93
CA HIS A 290 12.28 6.70 13.15
C HIS A 290 12.08 8.13 13.68
N ALA A 291 10.87 8.69 13.55
CA ALA A 291 10.50 9.99 14.14
C ALA A 291 9.98 9.84 15.58
N GLY A 292 9.86 8.61 16.10
CA GLY A 292 9.37 8.33 17.45
C GLY A 292 7.85 8.27 17.57
N HIS A 293 7.12 8.27 16.45
CA HIS A 293 5.66 8.11 16.46
C HIS A 293 5.28 6.64 16.53
N SER A 294 4.30 6.31 17.36
CA SER A 294 3.79 4.94 17.49
C SER A 294 3.05 4.50 16.24
N ARG A 295 3.40 3.33 15.73
CA ARG A 295 2.85 2.74 14.51
C ARG A 295 2.18 1.41 14.72
N VAL A 296 2.71 0.57 15.59
CA VAL A 296 2.19 -0.78 15.77
C VAL A 296 2.13 -1.13 17.24
N ILE A 297 1.02 -1.72 17.67
CA ILE A 297 0.90 -2.35 18.98
C ILE A 297 0.89 -3.86 18.81
N VAL A 298 1.66 -4.54 19.67
CA VAL A 298 1.62 -6.00 19.83
C VAL A 298 1.01 -6.33 21.18
N ALA A 299 -0.05 -7.14 21.15
CA ALA A 299 -0.68 -7.73 22.32
C ALA A 299 -0.52 -9.25 22.29
N ILE A 300 -0.29 -9.87 23.45
CA ILE A 300 -0.20 -11.32 23.61
C ILE A 300 -1.49 -11.84 24.23
N ARG A 301 -1.94 -12.98 23.71
CA ARG A 301 -3.08 -13.71 24.23
C ARG A 301 -2.68 -14.44 25.52
N ALA A 302 -3.36 -14.13 26.62
CA ALA A 302 -3.13 -14.77 27.93
C ALA A 302 -3.69 -16.21 28.00
#